data_AF-A0A7Y2A3Y3-F1
#
_entry.id   AF-A0A7Y2A3Y3-F1
#
_cell.length_a   1.000
_cell.length_b   1.000
_cell.length_c   1.000
_cell.angle_alpha   90.00
_cell.angle_beta   90.00
_cell.angle_gamma   90.00
#
_symmetry.space_group_name_H-M   'P 1'
#
loop_
_entity.id
_entity.type
_entity.pdbx_description
1 polymer ?
#
loop_
_entity_poly.entity_id
_entity_poly.type
_entity_poly.pdbx_seq_one_letter_code
_entity_poly.pdbx_strand_id
1 'polypeptide(L)'
;MSRWVRTGIVAGAAIVLGWAFITSPTGSLDADFVGDKIACPKCEGESIAASQTQTARAMMEVVEEQITEGRSEREILDWFAARYGPDIVLEPPLDLGGYLLWAVPIATVAGGAWLAFRRRDESTTEAEAPPAPTSPLRVVLTIGGAAVVLTGLAFGIGTFVEPRATGSPVSGNLEAPSGRDLSEVSNEEMEAVLEQFADVPEANRMRLALARRYFEEQDFGSAVGHFQTVLASDPTPVEASEALGRIGWILFVNGEVASSEAAFLQALDALPSNSEAKWFYAILLVEEGRQDEAVPLLEELADDPTVPAEALAEIERLIAEAGA
;
A
#
# COMPACT_ATOMS: atom_id res chain seq x y z
N MET A 1 10.78 -57.20 12.87
CA MET A 1 10.50 -55.89 12.23
C MET A 1 10.13 -56.14 10.78
N SER A 2 8.86 -55.95 10.44
CA SER A 2 8.26 -56.38 9.17
C SER A 2 8.74 -55.53 7.99
N ARG A 3 8.88 -56.18 6.82
CA ARG A 3 9.33 -55.55 5.56
C ARG A 3 8.53 -54.29 5.19
N TRP A 4 7.29 -54.20 5.64
CA TRP A 4 6.38 -53.05 5.46
C TRP A 4 6.88 -51.74 6.09
N VAL A 5 7.58 -51.79 7.23
CA VAL A 5 8.12 -50.59 7.89
C VAL A 5 9.30 -50.01 7.10
N ARG A 6 10.14 -50.88 6.52
CA ARG A 6 11.27 -50.44 5.68
C ARG A 6 10.80 -49.88 4.34
N THR A 7 9.77 -50.44 3.73
CA THR A 7 9.22 -49.93 2.47
C THR A 7 8.50 -48.58 2.65
N GLY A 8 7.82 -48.37 3.77
CA GLY A 8 7.19 -47.08 4.09
C GLY A 8 8.18 -45.94 4.33
N ILE A 9 9.32 -46.22 4.98
CA ILE A 9 10.37 -45.21 5.23
C ILE A 9 11.09 -44.82 3.94
N VAL A 10 11.37 -45.78 3.05
CA VAL A 10 12.03 -45.51 1.76
C VAL A 10 11.09 -44.76 0.79
N ALA A 11 9.79 -45.11 0.77
CA ALA A 11 8.79 -44.40 -0.02
C ALA A 11 8.56 -42.97 0.49
N GLY A 12 8.51 -42.77 1.81
CA GLY A 12 8.40 -41.44 2.42
C GLY A 12 9.63 -40.57 2.15
N ALA A 13 10.84 -41.12 2.26
CA ALA A 13 12.08 -40.41 1.94
C ALA A 13 12.19 -40.05 0.45
N ALA A 14 11.74 -40.93 -0.46
CA ALA A 14 11.71 -40.66 -1.89
C ALA A 14 10.68 -39.60 -2.28
N ILE A 15 9.55 -39.51 -1.58
CA ILE A 15 8.55 -38.47 -1.78
C ILE A 15 9.06 -37.12 -1.26
N VAL A 16 9.69 -37.07 -0.09
CA VAL A 16 10.26 -35.82 0.46
C VAL A 16 11.45 -35.33 -0.37
N LEU A 17 12.35 -36.22 -0.78
CA LEU A 17 13.50 -35.88 -1.63
C LEU A 17 13.08 -35.55 -3.07
N GLY A 18 12.04 -36.21 -3.58
CA GLY A 18 11.46 -35.91 -4.90
C GLY A 18 10.74 -34.55 -4.93
N TRP A 19 10.04 -34.18 -3.86
CA TRP A 19 9.37 -32.87 -3.77
C TRP A 19 10.38 -31.72 -3.75
N ALA A 20 11.48 -31.85 -3.01
CA ALA A 20 12.58 -30.87 -2.99
C ALA A 20 13.27 -30.68 -4.36
N PHE A 21 13.33 -31.74 -5.18
CA PHE A 21 13.90 -31.68 -6.53
C PHE A 21 12.94 -31.04 -7.55
N ILE A 22 11.63 -31.17 -7.35
CA ILE A 22 10.59 -30.60 -8.23
C ILE A 22 10.40 -29.10 -7.99
N THR A 23 10.67 -28.60 -6.78
CA THR A 23 10.53 -27.17 -6.44
C THR A 23 11.84 -26.38 -6.51
N SER A 24 12.94 -27.00 -6.96
CA SER A 24 14.19 -26.27 -7.18
C SER A 24 14.08 -25.48 -8.50
N PRO A 25 14.08 -24.14 -8.48
CA PRO A 25 13.97 -23.38 -9.72
C PRO A 25 15.23 -23.59 -10.55
N THR A 26 15.11 -24.30 -11.68
CA THR A 26 16.09 -24.27 -12.78
C THR A 26 15.77 -23.04 -13.63
N GLY A 27 16.15 -21.86 -13.14
CA GLY A 27 16.07 -20.60 -13.88
C GLY A 27 17.37 -19.83 -13.65
N SER A 28 17.83 -19.10 -14.67
CA SER A 28 18.88 -18.10 -14.48
C SER A 28 18.45 -17.10 -13.42
N LEU A 29 19.41 -16.62 -12.62
CA LEU A 29 19.15 -15.55 -11.67
C LEU A 29 18.99 -14.25 -12.47
N ASP A 30 17.74 -13.85 -12.70
CA ASP A 30 17.40 -12.63 -13.44
C ASP A 30 17.08 -11.48 -12.47
N ALA A 31 17.33 -10.23 -12.90
CA ALA A 31 17.19 -9.06 -12.04
C ALA A 31 15.74 -8.84 -11.55
N ASP A 32 14.76 -9.05 -12.43
CA ASP A 32 13.34 -8.91 -12.08
C ASP A 32 12.92 -9.92 -10.99
N PHE A 33 13.44 -11.15 -11.06
CA PHE A 33 13.14 -12.19 -10.08
C PHE A 33 13.65 -11.84 -8.68
N VAL A 34 14.82 -11.21 -8.60
CA VAL A 34 15.38 -10.74 -7.31
C VAL A 34 14.66 -9.46 -6.87
N GLY A 35 14.33 -8.57 -7.81
CA GLY A 35 13.62 -7.32 -7.53
C GLY A 35 12.21 -7.53 -6.98
N ASP A 36 11.52 -8.60 -7.39
CA ASP A 36 10.20 -8.97 -6.86
C ASP A 36 10.21 -9.38 -5.39
N LYS A 37 11.39 -9.70 -4.84
CA LYS A 37 11.57 -10.11 -3.44
C LYS A 37 11.99 -8.96 -2.54
N ILE A 38 12.18 -7.76 -3.11
CA ILE A 38 12.66 -6.57 -2.40
C ILE A 38 11.55 -5.50 -2.47
N ALA A 39 11.09 -5.04 -1.31
CA ALA A 39 10.12 -3.97 -1.17
C ALA A 39 10.74 -2.60 -1.50
N CYS A 40 9.98 -1.72 -2.15
CA CYS A 40 10.41 -0.34 -2.31
C CYS A 40 10.06 0.49 -1.05
N PRO A 41 11.03 1.10 -0.35
CA PRO A 41 10.80 1.80 0.92
C PRO A 41 10.06 3.13 0.77
N LYS A 42 9.93 3.62 -0.46
CA LYS A 42 9.29 4.90 -0.80
C LYS A 42 8.09 4.74 -1.74
N CYS A 43 7.68 3.51 -2.04
CA CYS A 43 6.57 3.23 -2.94
C CYS A 43 5.38 2.66 -2.15
N GLU A 44 4.16 2.82 -2.67
CA GLU A 44 2.93 2.35 -2.00
C GLU A 44 2.75 0.82 -2.14
N GLY A 45 3.49 0.05 -1.34
CA GLY A 45 3.24 -1.38 -1.16
C GLY A 45 3.69 -2.30 -2.31
N GLU A 46 4.57 -1.81 -3.19
CA GLU A 46 5.07 -2.53 -4.36
C GLU A 46 6.53 -3.01 -4.19
N SER A 47 6.91 -4.03 -4.96
CA SER A 47 8.31 -4.45 -5.11
C SER A 47 9.12 -3.45 -5.93
N ILE A 48 10.45 -3.49 -5.83
CA ILE A 48 11.32 -2.63 -6.66
C ILE A 48 11.27 -3.01 -8.15
N ALA A 49 10.85 -4.24 -8.48
CA ALA A 49 10.64 -4.66 -9.87
C ALA A 49 9.30 -4.16 -10.44
N ALA A 50 8.25 -4.06 -9.61
CA ALA A 50 6.93 -3.61 -10.04
C ALA A 50 6.79 -2.07 -10.12
N SER A 51 7.54 -1.33 -9.30
CA SER A 51 7.33 0.11 -9.15
C SER A 51 8.10 0.98 -10.15
N GLN A 52 7.46 2.01 -10.71
CA GLN A 52 8.05 2.90 -11.74
C GLN A 52 8.79 4.12 -11.18
N THR A 53 9.06 4.18 -9.87
CA THR A 53 9.70 5.33 -9.24
C THR A 53 11.20 5.43 -9.58
N GLN A 54 11.78 6.62 -9.43
CA GLN A 54 13.24 6.79 -9.58
C GLN A 54 14.03 5.98 -8.54
N THR A 55 13.49 5.80 -7.33
CA THR A 55 14.11 5.00 -6.27
C THR A 55 14.13 3.51 -6.61
N ALA A 56 13.03 2.97 -7.13
CA ALA A 56 12.96 1.57 -7.56
C ALA A 56 13.96 1.27 -8.69
N ARG A 57 14.05 2.15 -9.70
CA ARG A 57 15.04 2.04 -10.79
C ARG A 57 16.48 2.05 -10.30
N ALA A 58 16.83 2.93 -9.36
CA ALA A 58 18.16 2.96 -8.78
C ALA A 58 18.49 1.70 -7.97
N MET A 59 17.50 1.09 -7.30
CA MET A 59 17.68 -0.18 -6.59
C MET A 59 17.82 -1.37 -7.55
N MET A 60 17.08 -1.36 -8.67
CA MET A 60 17.19 -2.37 -9.72
C MET A 60 18.56 -2.34 -10.42
N GLU A 61 19.14 -1.17 -10.64
CA GLU A 61 20.49 -1.03 -11.18
C GLU A 61 21.53 -1.69 -10.25
N VAL A 62 21.37 -1.53 -8.93
CA VAL A 62 22.22 -2.22 -7.94
C VAL A 62 22.00 -3.73 -8.00
N VAL A 63 20.77 -4.22 -8.14
CA VAL A 63 20.51 -5.67 -8.28
C VAL A 63 21.21 -6.24 -9.52
N GLU A 64 21.10 -5.58 -10.67
CA GLU A 64 21.77 -5.98 -11.91
C GLU A 64 23.29 -6.02 -11.78
N GLU A 65 23.88 -5.02 -11.11
CA GLU A 65 25.31 -4.98 -10.83
C GLU A 65 25.72 -6.19 -9.97
N GLN A 66 24.97 -6.48 -8.91
CA GLN A 66 25.28 -7.58 -7.98
C GLN A 66 25.14 -8.97 -8.63
N ILE A 67 24.17 -9.14 -9.55
CA ILE A 67 24.03 -10.36 -10.36
C ILE A 67 25.21 -10.49 -11.32
N THR A 68 25.65 -9.38 -11.93
CA THR A 68 26.82 -9.36 -12.83
C THR A 68 28.12 -9.68 -12.07
N GLU A 69 28.22 -9.28 -10.80
CA GLU A 69 29.29 -9.68 -9.88
C GLU A 69 29.28 -11.18 -9.53
N GLY A 70 28.27 -11.93 -9.95
CA GLY A 70 28.14 -13.37 -9.70
C GLY A 70 27.64 -13.72 -8.29
N ARG A 71 27.00 -12.77 -7.60
CA ARG A 71 26.40 -13.04 -6.28
C ARG A 71 25.13 -13.88 -6.42
N SER A 72 24.89 -14.70 -5.42
CA SER A 72 23.65 -15.48 -5.33
C SER A 72 22.49 -14.63 -4.83
N GLU A 73 21.27 -15.02 -5.19
CA GLU A 73 20.02 -14.40 -4.75
C GLU A 73 20.02 -14.05 -3.25
N ARG A 74 20.35 -15.02 -2.40
CA ARG A 74 20.37 -14.82 -0.94
C ARG A 74 21.39 -13.79 -0.50
N GLU A 75 22.56 -13.75 -1.13
CA GLU A 75 23.58 -12.75 -0.82
C GLU A 75 23.13 -11.34 -1.21
N ILE A 76 22.35 -11.20 -2.28
CA ILE A 76 21.78 -9.93 -2.71
C ILE A 76 20.69 -9.49 -1.71
N LEU A 77 19.75 -10.38 -1.36
CA LEU A 77 18.69 -10.09 -0.40
C LEU A 77 19.26 -9.73 0.99
N ASP A 78 20.24 -10.48 1.46
CA ASP A 78 20.92 -10.22 2.74
C ASP A 78 21.67 -8.86 2.71
N TRP A 79 22.25 -8.49 1.58
CA TRP A 79 22.91 -7.18 1.41
C TRP A 79 21.91 -6.03 1.51
N PHE A 80 20.74 -6.17 0.87
CA PHE A 80 19.66 -5.19 0.98
C PHE A 80 19.09 -5.14 2.41
N ALA A 81 18.84 -6.29 3.04
CA ALA A 81 18.35 -6.37 4.41
C ALA A 81 19.32 -5.72 5.42
N ALA A 82 20.63 -5.93 5.24
CA ALA A 82 21.64 -5.33 6.10
C ALA A 82 21.70 -3.80 5.99
N ARG A 83 21.31 -3.24 4.85
CA ARG A 83 21.40 -1.80 4.55
C ARG A 83 20.10 -1.04 4.80
N TYR A 84 18.96 -1.66 4.50
CA TYR A 84 17.64 -1.01 4.54
C TYR A 84 16.72 -1.58 5.64
N GLY A 85 17.14 -2.65 6.34
CA GLY A 85 16.38 -3.30 7.40
C GLY A 85 15.75 -4.62 6.94
N PRO A 86 15.36 -5.50 7.88
CA PRO A 86 14.81 -6.83 7.55
C PRO A 86 13.49 -6.76 6.77
N ASP A 87 12.71 -5.70 6.98
CA ASP A 87 11.40 -5.50 6.35
C ASP A 87 11.48 -5.16 4.86
N ILE A 88 12.69 -4.89 4.34
CA ILE A 88 12.90 -4.65 2.90
C ILE A 88 12.80 -5.94 2.09
N VAL A 89 13.03 -7.11 2.70
CA VAL A 89 12.96 -8.40 2.03
C VAL A 89 11.59 -9.00 2.31
N LEU A 90 10.82 -9.24 1.25
CA LEU A 90 9.45 -9.75 1.34
C LEU A 90 9.40 -11.23 1.77
N GLU A 91 10.50 -11.96 1.57
CA GLU A 91 10.67 -13.33 2.05
C GLU A 91 11.31 -13.32 3.44
N PRO A 92 10.61 -13.78 4.49
CA PRO A 92 11.18 -13.80 5.82
C PRO A 92 12.42 -14.72 5.82
N PRO A 93 13.55 -14.27 6.40
CA PRO A 93 14.73 -15.11 6.51
C PRO A 93 14.35 -16.39 7.28
N LEU A 94 14.92 -17.53 6.88
CA LEU A 94 14.71 -18.81 7.56
C LEU A 94 15.39 -18.78 8.94
N ASP A 95 14.77 -18.11 9.90
CA ASP A 95 15.21 -18.07 11.28
C ASP A 95 14.75 -19.32 12.03
N LEU A 96 15.52 -19.74 13.03
CA LEU A 96 15.16 -20.88 13.89
C LEU A 96 13.84 -20.63 14.65
N GLY A 97 13.43 -19.36 14.80
CA GLY A 97 12.18 -18.94 15.45
C GLY A 97 10.93 -19.34 14.67
N GLY A 98 10.90 -19.09 13.36
CA GLY A 98 9.77 -19.46 12.49
C GLY A 98 9.52 -20.96 12.47
N TYR A 99 10.56 -21.79 12.38
CA TYR A 99 10.41 -23.25 12.36
C TYR A 99 9.92 -23.84 13.69
N LEU A 100 10.30 -23.25 14.83
CA LEU A 100 9.85 -23.73 16.15
C LEU A 100 8.33 -23.60 16.32
N LEU A 101 7.74 -22.53 15.77
CA LEU A 101 6.30 -22.29 15.81
C LEU A 101 5.51 -23.42 15.11
N TRP A 102 6.05 -23.97 14.02
CA TRP A 102 5.43 -25.07 13.27
C TRP A 102 5.82 -26.46 13.80
N ALA A 103 7.00 -26.59 14.40
CA ALA A 103 7.46 -27.85 15.00
C ALA A 103 6.61 -28.26 16.22
N VAL A 104 6.17 -27.30 17.04
CA VAL A 104 5.36 -27.57 18.24
C VAL A 104 4.02 -28.26 17.89
N PRO A 105 3.16 -27.72 16.99
CA PRO A 105 1.91 -28.36 16.58
C PRO A 105 2.12 -29.80 16.07
N ILE A 106 3.10 -29.99 15.19
CA ILE A 106 3.41 -31.29 14.59
C ILE A 106 3.87 -32.28 15.67
N ALA A 107 4.73 -31.84 16.60
CA ALA A 107 5.20 -32.67 17.71
C ALA A 107 4.05 -33.07 18.65
N THR A 108 3.10 -32.19 18.93
CA THR A 108 1.89 -32.54 19.72
C THR A 108 1.03 -33.58 19.03
N VAL A 109 0.77 -33.43 17.73
CA VAL A 109 -0.04 -34.40 16.96
C VAL A 109 0.67 -35.74 16.87
N ALA A 110 1.97 -35.75 16.54
CA ALA A 110 2.78 -36.96 16.48
C ALA A 110 2.89 -37.66 17.84
N GLY A 111 3.08 -36.90 18.91
CA GLY A 111 3.14 -37.42 20.29
C GLY A 111 1.80 -38.01 20.74
N GLY A 112 0.69 -37.35 20.41
CA GLY A 112 -0.65 -37.85 20.68
C GLY A 112 -0.97 -39.15 19.92
N ALA A 113 -0.65 -39.18 18.62
CA ALA A 113 -0.81 -40.39 17.79
C ALA A 113 0.05 -41.55 18.32
N TRP A 114 1.30 -41.28 18.67
CA TRP A 114 2.22 -42.28 19.22
C TRP A 114 1.73 -42.86 20.56
N LEU A 115 1.22 -42.02 21.47
CA LEU A 115 0.60 -42.46 22.72
C LEU A 115 -0.66 -43.31 22.48
N ALA A 116 -1.48 -42.97 21.46
CA ALA A 116 -2.67 -43.73 21.09
C ALA A 116 -2.33 -45.10 20.49
N PHE A 117 -1.29 -45.18 19.65
CA PHE A 117 -0.79 -46.45 19.11
C PHE A 117 -0.20 -47.34 20.21
N ARG A 118 0.51 -46.77 21.19
CA ARG A 118 1.06 -47.55 22.31
C ARG A 118 0.01 -48.18 23.22
N ARG A 119 -1.17 -47.56 23.35
CA ARG A 119 -2.29 -48.10 24.15
C ARG A 119 -3.11 -49.17 23.43
N ARG A 120 -2.94 -49.35 22.12
CA ARG A 120 -3.63 -50.40 21.36
C ARG A 120 -3.01 -51.79 21.51
N ASP A 121 -1.75 -51.88 21.94
CA ASP A 121 -1.05 -53.17 22.10
C ASP A 121 -1.46 -53.94 23.36
N GLU A 122 -2.19 -53.33 24.30
CA GLU A 122 -2.68 -54.01 25.51
C GLU A 122 -4.11 -54.56 25.38
N SER A 123 -4.82 -54.31 24.27
CA SER A 123 -6.19 -54.81 24.07
C SER A 123 -6.29 -55.80 22.92
N THR A 124 -5.73 -56.99 23.08
CA THR A 124 -6.26 -58.16 22.37
C THR A 124 -6.16 -59.39 23.26
N THR A 125 -7.33 -59.82 23.75
CA THR A 125 -7.75 -61.18 24.16
C THR A 125 -8.28 -61.24 25.60
N GLU A 126 -9.61 -61.15 25.76
CA GLU A 126 -10.48 -62.26 26.20
C GLU A 126 -11.89 -61.76 26.60
N ALA A 127 -12.91 -62.30 25.92
CA ALA A 127 -14.30 -62.54 26.31
C ALA A 127 -15.32 -61.40 26.59
N GLU A 128 -16.36 -61.46 25.77
CA GLU A 128 -17.71 -60.92 25.87
C GLU A 128 -18.45 -61.20 27.20
N ALA A 129 -18.99 -60.13 27.84
CA ALA A 129 -20.14 -60.15 28.77
C ALA A 129 -20.67 -58.70 29.05
N PRO A 130 -21.95 -58.50 29.44
CA PRO A 130 -22.81 -57.33 29.10
C PRO A 130 -22.64 -56.05 29.96
N PRO A 131 -23.24 -54.89 29.57
CA PRO A 131 -22.73 -53.57 29.92
C PRO A 131 -23.13 -53.07 31.31
N ALA A 132 -22.20 -52.40 31.98
CA ALA A 132 -22.39 -51.68 33.25
C ALA A 132 -21.76 -50.27 33.19
N PRO A 133 -22.24 -49.32 34.01
CA PRO A 133 -22.60 -47.97 33.58
C PRO A 133 -21.40 -47.04 33.35
N THR A 134 -21.53 -46.21 32.31
CA THR A 134 -20.60 -45.12 32.02
C THR A 134 -20.67 -44.08 33.14
N SER A 135 -19.54 -43.84 33.82
CA SER A 135 -19.46 -42.79 34.83
C SER A 135 -19.64 -41.42 34.14
N PRO A 136 -20.52 -40.55 34.66
CA PRO A 136 -20.85 -39.27 34.01
C PRO A 136 -19.61 -38.38 33.84
N LEU A 137 -18.61 -38.54 34.70
CA LEU A 137 -17.32 -37.85 34.65
C LEU A 137 -16.51 -38.10 33.37
N ARG A 138 -16.55 -39.30 32.76
CA ARG A 138 -15.77 -39.59 31.54
C ARG A 138 -16.41 -38.98 30.28
N VAL A 139 -17.73 -38.85 30.27
CA VAL A 139 -18.47 -38.16 29.20
C VAL A 139 -18.30 -36.65 29.34
N VAL A 140 -18.32 -36.12 30.58
CA VAL A 140 -18.11 -34.68 30.85
C VAL A 140 -16.67 -34.24 30.51
N LEU A 141 -15.65 -35.06 30.77
CA LEU A 141 -14.26 -34.72 30.43
C LEU A 141 -13.96 -34.72 28.93
N THR A 142 -14.64 -35.58 28.15
CA THR A 142 -14.44 -35.66 26.70
C THR A 142 -15.23 -34.58 25.96
N ILE A 143 -16.45 -34.27 26.40
CA ILE A 143 -17.25 -33.16 25.85
C ILE A 143 -16.69 -31.80 26.29
N GLY A 144 -16.24 -31.67 27.55
CA GLY A 144 -15.65 -30.43 28.07
C GLY A 144 -14.30 -30.08 27.43
N GLY A 145 -13.45 -31.07 27.16
CA GLY A 145 -12.19 -30.85 26.43
C GLY A 145 -12.38 -30.42 24.98
N ALA A 146 -13.36 -31.01 24.28
CA ALA A 146 -13.70 -30.61 22.92
C ALA A 146 -14.31 -29.19 22.85
N ALA A 147 -15.13 -28.81 23.83
CA ALA A 147 -15.71 -27.47 23.92
C ALA A 147 -14.65 -26.39 24.17
N VAL A 148 -13.65 -26.63 25.02
CA VAL A 148 -12.56 -25.66 25.28
C VAL A 148 -11.66 -25.47 24.05
N VAL A 149 -11.39 -26.53 23.29
CA VAL A 149 -10.58 -26.44 22.04
C VAL A 149 -11.36 -25.70 20.95
N LEU A 150 -12.66 -25.96 20.78
CA LEU A 150 -13.49 -25.27 19.78
C LEU A 150 -13.75 -23.80 20.13
N THR A 151 -13.90 -23.46 21.42
CA THR A 151 -14.09 -22.07 21.86
C THR A 151 -12.79 -21.26 21.77
N GLY A 152 -11.63 -21.88 22.03
CA GLY A 152 -10.32 -21.27 21.79
C GLY A 152 -10.03 -21.03 20.30
N LEU A 153 -10.45 -21.94 19.43
CA LEU A 153 -10.34 -21.77 17.97
C LEU A 153 -11.26 -20.66 17.45
N ALA A 154 -12.47 -20.52 18.00
CA ALA A 154 -13.40 -19.45 17.63
C ALA A 154 -12.96 -18.07 18.15
N PHE A 155 -12.41 -17.98 19.36
CA PHE A 155 -11.92 -16.71 19.93
C PHE A 155 -10.62 -16.23 19.27
N GLY A 156 -9.74 -17.15 18.87
CA GLY A 156 -8.49 -16.82 18.16
C GLY A 156 -8.68 -16.31 16.73
N ILE A 157 -9.77 -16.71 16.05
CA ILE A 157 -10.11 -16.20 14.71
C ILE A 157 -10.81 -14.83 14.81
N GLY A 158 -11.59 -14.58 15.86
CA GLY A 158 -12.36 -13.34 16.03
C GLY A 158 -11.52 -12.09 16.30
N THR A 159 -10.30 -12.22 16.83
CA THR A 159 -9.41 -11.07 17.10
C THR A 159 -8.40 -10.78 15.98
N PHE A 160 -8.45 -11.53 14.87
CA PHE A 160 -7.57 -11.34 13.70
C PHE A 160 -8.33 -11.00 12.41
N VAL A 161 -9.66 -10.91 12.49
CA VAL A 161 -10.50 -10.44 11.38
C VAL A 161 -11.02 -9.06 11.75
N GLU A 162 -10.19 -8.04 11.54
CA GLU A 162 -10.70 -6.68 11.39
C GLU A 162 -11.75 -6.65 10.26
N PRO A 163 -12.88 -5.94 10.44
CA PRO A 163 -13.79 -5.68 9.33
C PRO A 163 -13.01 -4.87 8.29
N ARG A 164 -12.76 -5.50 7.13
CA ARG A 164 -12.11 -4.89 5.97
C ARG A 164 -12.78 -3.53 5.71
N ALA A 165 -12.00 -2.44 5.81
CA ALA A 165 -12.46 -1.13 5.38
C ALA A 165 -12.97 -1.26 3.94
N THR A 166 -14.21 -0.84 3.70
CA THR A 166 -14.76 -0.64 2.36
C THR A 166 -13.82 0.31 1.63
N GLY A 167 -13.02 -0.22 0.70
CA GLY A 167 -11.96 0.52 0.01
C GLY A 167 -10.56 -0.11 0.04
N SER A 168 -10.36 -1.35 0.50
CA SER A 168 -9.07 -2.02 0.24
C SER A 168 -8.80 -2.06 -1.27
N PRO A 169 -7.61 -1.66 -1.75
CA PRO A 169 -7.29 -1.74 -3.16
C PRO A 169 -7.46 -3.18 -3.63
N VAL A 170 -8.12 -3.34 -4.77
CA VAL A 170 -8.19 -4.59 -5.49
C VAL A 170 -6.75 -4.90 -5.91
N SER A 171 -6.02 -5.65 -5.08
CA SER A 171 -4.80 -6.34 -5.49
C SER A 171 -5.23 -7.52 -6.38
N GLY A 172 -5.75 -7.17 -7.55
CA GLY A 172 -5.71 -8.04 -8.70
C GLY A 172 -4.54 -7.56 -9.53
N ASN A 173 -3.77 -8.49 -10.08
CA ASN A 173 -3.01 -8.22 -11.30
C ASN A 173 -4.04 -7.90 -12.40
N LEU A 174 -4.55 -6.68 -12.39
CA LEU A 174 -4.94 -6.04 -13.62
C LEU A 174 -3.61 -5.69 -14.25
N GLU A 175 -3.11 -6.57 -15.12
CA GLU A 175 -2.34 -6.11 -16.26
C GLU A 175 -3.20 -5.01 -16.91
N ALA A 176 -2.98 -3.76 -16.49
CA ALA A 176 -3.39 -2.61 -17.27
C ALA A 176 -2.86 -2.89 -18.68
N PRO A 177 -3.68 -2.80 -19.74
CA PRO A 177 -3.27 -3.18 -21.08
C PRO A 177 -1.94 -2.49 -21.39
N SER A 178 -0.86 -3.27 -21.30
CA SER A 178 0.49 -2.75 -21.26
C SER A 178 0.85 -2.41 -22.70
N GLY A 179 0.88 -1.11 -23.00
CA GLY A 179 1.23 -0.62 -24.33
C GLY A 179 0.75 0.79 -24.67
N ARG A 180 -0.14 1.39 -23.88
CA ARG A 180 -0.56 2.78 -24.10
C ARG A 180 0.33 3.74 -23.33
N ASP A 181 1.00 4.65 -24.04
CA ASP A 181 1.68 5.79 -23.42
C ASP A 181 0.63 6.73 -22.81
N LEU A 182 0.67 6.90 -21.49
CA LEU A 182 -0.27 7.75 -20.77
C LEU A 182 -0.02 9.24 -21.02
N SER A 183 1.17 9.61 -21.49
CA SER A 183 1.48 10.99 -21.87
C SER A 183 0.76 11.42 -23.17
N GLU A 184 0.34 10.46 -24.00
CA GLU A 184 -0.41 10.70 -25.24
C GLU A 184 -1.93 10.75 -25.03
N VAL A 185 -2.43 10.49 -23.82
CA VAL A 185 -3.87 10.52 -23.55
C VAL A 185 -4.40 11.95 -23.68
N SER A 186 -5.39 12.13 -24.57
CA SER A 186 -5.97 13.44 -24.83
C SER A 186 -6.95 13.87 -23.72
N ASN A 187 -7.27 15.17 -23.67
CA ASN A 187 -8.26 15.68 -22.72
C ASN A 187 -9.64 15.06 -22.99
N GLU A 188 -10.03 14.89 -24.27
CA GLU A 188 -11.30 14.27 -24.66
C GLU A 188 -11.40 12.81 -24.23
N GLU A 189 -10.29 12.08 -24.24
CA GLU A 189 -10.28 10.70 -23.76
C GLU A 189 -10.43 10.63 -22.24
N MET A 190 -9.80 11.54 -21.49
CA MET A 190 -10.02 11.66 -20.06
C MET A 190 -11.46 12.07 -19.72
N GLU A 191 -12.05 12.97 -20.49
CA GLU A 191 -13.47 13.34 -20.37
C GLU A 191 -14.38 12.12 -20.53
N ALA A 192 -14.20 11.35 -21.61
CA ALA A 192 -15.00 10.15 -21.87
C ALA A 192 -14.87 9.08 -20.77
N VAL A 193 -13.71 9.01 -20.10
CA VAL A 193 -13.54 8.16 -18.91
C VAL A 193 -14.30 8.75 -17.73
N LEU A 194 -14.11 10.04 -17.43
CA LEU A 194 -14.74 10.72 -16.29
C LEU A 194 -16.27 10.82 -16.38
N GLU A 195 -16.85 10.78 -17.58
CA GLU A 195 -18.30 10.66 -17.79
C GLU A 195 -18.86 9.36 -17.22
N GLN A 196 -18.10 8.26 -17.30
CA GLN A 196 -18.51 6.96 -16.73
C GLN A 196 -18.45 6.95 -15.20
N PHE A 197 -17.77 7.94 -14.63
CA PHE A 197 -17.46 8.09 -13.20
C PHE A 197 -17.94 9.45 -12.67
N ALA A 198 -19.02 9.99 -13.22
CA ALA A 198 -19.49 11.34 -12.90
C ALA A 198 -19.84 11.54 -11.42
N ASP A 199 -20.41 10.51 -10.78
CA ASP A 199 -20.95 10.58 -9.40
C ASP A 199 -20.07 9.86 -8.35
N VAL A 200 -18.83 9.49 -8.69
CA VAL A 200 -17.93 8.78 -7.76
C VAL A 200 -16.81 9.71 -7.25
N PRO A 201 -16.76 9.99 -5.92
CA PRO A 201 -15.69 10.78 -5.32
C PRO A 201 -14.29 10.21 -5.59
N GLU A 202 -14.17 8.89 -5.78
CA GLU A 202 -12.91 8.22 -6.11
C GLU A 202 -12.30 8.71 -7.44
N ALA A 203 -13.11 9.31 -8.33
CA ALA A 203 -12.62 9.92 -9.56
C ALA A 203 -12.12 11.37 -9.39
N ASN A 204 -12.24 11.97 -8.20
CA ASN A 204 -11.83 13.37 -7.96
C ASN A 204 -10.36 13.61 -8.29
N ARG A 205 -9.45 12.67 -7.98
CA ARG A 205 -8.03 12.78 -8.33
C ARG A 205 -7.80 12.89 -9.85
N MET A 206 -8.50 12.07 -10.62
CA MET A 206 -8.41 12.11 -12.08
C MET A 206 -9.08 13.36 -12.65
N ARG A 207 -10.20 13.77 -12.05
CA ARG A 207 -10.92 14.99 -12.41
C ARG A 207 -10.09 16.25 -12.16
N LEU A 208 -9.38 16.33 -11.03
CA LEU A 208 -8.45 17.41 -10.72
C LEU A 208 -7.24 17.42 -11.67
N ALA A 209 -6.72 16.25 -12.05
CA ALA A 209 -5.64 16.18 -13.04
C ALA A 209 -6.06 16.74 -14.40
N LEU A 210 -7.26 16.42 -14.87
CA LEU A 210 -7.83 17.00 -16.09
C LEU A 210 -8.10 18.51 -15.93
N ALA A 211 -8.67 18.93 -14.79
CA ALA A 211 -8.92 20.34 -14.50
C ALA A 211 -7.64 21.19 -14.53
N ARG A 212 -6.53 20.67 -13.98
CA ARG A 212 -5.21 21.32 -14.04
C ARG A 212 -4.71 21.48 -15.46
N ARG A 213 -4.85 20.45 -16.31
CA ARG A 213 -4.47 20.54 -17.73
C ARG A 213 -5.25 21.64 -18.44
N TYR A 214 -6.58 21.68 -18.28
CA TYR A 214 -7.39 22.76 -18.84
C TYR A 214 -7.01 24.13 -18.29
N PHE A 215 -6.69 24.24 -17.00
CA PHE A 215 -6.22 25.48 -16.38
C PHE A 215 -4.89 25.96 -16.98
N GLU A 216 -3.92 25.07 -17.16
CA GLU A 216 -2.62 25.36 -17.78
C GLU A 216 -2.76 25.74 -19.26
N GLU A 217 -3.70 25.12 -19.97
CA GLU A 217 -4.10 25.46 -21.35
C GLU A 217 -4.90 26.77 -21.45
N GLN A 218 -5.25 27.40 -20.32
CA GLN A 218 -6.09 28.59 -20.20
C GLN A 218 -7.55 28.38 -20.69
N ASP A 219 -7.98 27.12 -20.84
CA ASP A 219 -9.40 26.79 -21.03
C ASP A 219 -10.12 26.79 -19.67
N PHE A 220 -10.31 28.00 -19.14
CA PHE A 220 -10.94 28.19 -17.83
C PHE A 220 -12.39 27.72 -17.78
N GLY A 221 -13.09 27.69 -18.93
CA GLY A 221 -14.47 27.19 -18.99
C GLY A 221 -14.55 25.72 -18.60
N SER A 222 -13.74 24.90 -19.26
CA SER A 222 -13.64 23.46 -18.96
C SER A 222 -13.06 23.22 -17.57
N ALA A 223 -12.01 23.96 -17.20
CA ALA A 223 -11.36 23.83 -15.88
C ALA A 223 -12.33 24.08 -14.71
N VAL A 224 -13.08 25.20 -14.74
CA VAL A 224 -14.05 25.54 -13.67
C VAL A 224 -15.11 24.45 -13.52
N GLY A 225 -15.62 23.90 -14.63
CA GLY A 225 -16.62 22.83 -14.58
C GLY A 225 -16.14 21.61 -13.80
N HIS A 226 -14.89 21.19 -14.01
CA HIS A 226 -14.29 20.10 -13.26
C HIS A 226 -14.04 20.45 -11.79
N PHE A 227 -13.49 21.62 -11.49
CA PHE A 227 -13.27 22.04 -10.10
C PHE A 227 -14.59 22.12 -9.32
N GLN A 228 -15.65 22.66 -9.92
CA GLN A 228 -16.98 22.70 -9.31
C GLN A 228 -17.56 21.31 -9.07
N THR A 229 -17.34 20.39 -10.00
CA THR A 229 -17.78 19.00 -9.84
C THR A 229 -17.08 18.35 -8.63
N VAL A 230 -15.75 18.55 -8.48
CA VAL A 230 -15.00 18.05 -7.31
C VAL A 230 -15.54 18.63 -6.01
N LEU A 231 -15.86 19.92 -5.99
CA LEU A 231 -16.44 20.58 -4.80
C LEU A 231 -17.83 20.06 -4.44
N ALA A 232 -18.55 19.47 -5.40
CA ALA A 232 -19.88 18.89 -5.18
C ALA A 232 -19.84 17.42 -4.70
N SER A 233 -18.71 16.72 -4.84
CA SER A 233 -18.56 15.27 -4.61
C SER A 233 -17.82 14.91 -3.30
N ASP A 234 -18.13 15.62 -2.21
CA ASP A 234 -17.51 15.43 -0.87
C ASP A 234 -15.97 15.43 -0.91
N PRO A 235 -15.36 16.55 -1.30
CA PRO A 235 -13.91 16.63 -1.51
C PRO A 235 -13.16 16.50 -0.18
N THR A 236 -11.97 15.92 -0.24
CA THR A 236 -11.01 16.05 0.87
C THR A 236 -10.58 17.52 1.03
N PRO A 237 -10.08 17.93 2.21
CA PRO A 237 -9.62 19.31 2.41
C PRO A 237 -8.54 19.77 1.41
N VAL A 238 -7.68 18.83 0.98
CA VAL A 238 -6.65 19.08 -0.06
C VAL A 238 -7.31 19.38 -1.40
N GLU A 239 -8.23 18.53 -1.84
CA GLU A 239 -8.95 18.69 -3.11
C GLU A 239 -9.81 19.95 -3.13
N ALA A 240 -10.49 20.26 -2.02
CA ALA A 240 -11.29 21.46 -1.87
C ALA A 240 -10.43 22.72 -1.96
N SER A 241 -9.31 22.75 -1.21
CA SER A 241 -8.38 23.88 -1.22
C SER A 241 -7.80 24.14 -2.61
N GLU A 242 -7.36 23.07 -3.29
CA GLU A 242 -6.83 23.15 -4.65
C GLU A 242 -7.86 23.69 -5.65
N ALA A 243 -9.08 23.13 -5.65
CA ALA A 243 -10.15 23.55 -6.56
C ALA A 243 -10.58 25.00 -6.31
N LEU A 244 -10.76 25.39 -5.05
CA LEU A 244 -11.14 26.75 -4.66
C LEU A 244 -10.05 27.77 -5.00
N GLY A 245 -8.77 27.43 -4.78
CA GLY A 245 -7.64 28.29 -5.11
C GLY A 245 -7.60 28.60 -6.61
N ARG A 246 -7.75 27.59 -7.46
CA ARG A 246 -7.76 27.81 -8.93
C ARG A 246 -9.02 28.48 -9.44
N ILE A 247 -10.19 28.19 -8.87
CA ILE A 247 -11.40 28.98 -9.16
C ILE A 247 -11.19 30.45 -8.77
N GLY A 248 -10.57 30.71 -7.61
CA GLY A 248 -10.21 32.06 -7.17
C GLY A 248 -9.32 32.78 -8.18
N TRP A 249 -8.29 32.10 -8.71
CA TRP A 249 -7.44 32.67 -9.75
C TRP A 249 -8.21 32.99 -11.04
N ILE A 250 -9.10 32.10 -11.48
CA ILE A 250 -9.92 32.32 -12.68
C ILE A 250 -10.83 33.54 -12.48
N LEU A 251 -11.47 33.66 -11.31
CA LEU A 251 -12.29 34.81 -10.95
C LEU A 251 -11.46 36.10 -10.93
N PHE A 252 -10.23 36.05 -10.42
CA PHE A 252 -9.31 37.19 -10.39
C PHE A 252 -8.99 37.67 -11.81
N VAL A 253 -8.60 36.75 -12.69
CA VAL A 253 -8.28 37.06 -14.11
C VAL A 253 -9.50 37.62 -14.85
N ASN A 254 -10.71 37.22 -14.47
CA ASN A 254 -11.96 37.77 -15.00
C ASN A 254 -12.37 39.13 -14.39
N GLY A 255 -11.60 39.66 -13.44
CA GLY A 255 -11.87 40.93 -12.75
C GLY A 255 -12.93 40.84 -11.65
N GLU A 256 -13.33 39.64 -11.25
CA GLU A 256 -14.30 39.38 -10.17
C GLU A 256 -13.60 39.35 -8.80
N VAL A 257 -12.95 40.46 -8.43
CA VAL A 257 -12.05 40.56 -7.26
C VAL A 257 -12.69 40.08 -5.96
N ALA A 258 -13.92 40.51 -5.64
CA ALA A 258 -14.59 40.13 -4.41
C ALA A 258 -14.91 38.62 -4.34
N SER A 259 -15.33 38.03 -5.47
CA SER A 259 -15.59 36.59 -5.57
C SER A 259 -14.29 35.79 -5.49
N SER A 260 -13.22 36.31 -6.11
CA SER A 260 -11.89 35.72 -6.07
C SER A 260 -11.33 35.66 -4.66
N GLU A 261 -11.35 36.79 -3.93
CA GLU A 261 -10.91 36.84 -2.53
C GLU A 261 -11.69 35.85 -1.66
N ALA A 262 -13.02 35.79 -1.81
CA ALA A 262 -13.85 34.83 -1.09
C ALA A 262 -13.46 33.36 -1.39
N ALA A 263 -13.07 33.05 -2.63
CA ALA A 263 -12.63 31.71 -3.02
C ALA A 263 -11.25 31.38 -2.43
N PHE A 264 -10.30 32.31 -2.44
CA PHE A 264 -8.98 32.13 -1.82
C PHE A 264 -9.07 31.92 -0.30
N LEU A 265 -9.90 32.69 0.38
CA LEU A 265 -10.10 32.53 1.82
C LEU A 265 -10.72 31.17 2.15
N GLN A 266 -11.69 30.69 1.36
CA GLN A 266 -12.23 29.34 1.51
C GLN A 266 -11.18 28.26 1.23
N ALA A 267 -10.31 28.47 0.24
CA ALA A 267 -9.22 27.54 -0.06
C ALA A 267 -8.25 27.41 1.13
N LEU A 268 -7.89 28.52 1.76
CA LEU A 268 -6.99 28.56 2.91
C LEU A 268 -7.67 28.11 4.21
N ASP A 269 -8.99 28.27 4.34
CA ASP A 269 -9.76 27.67 5.44
C ASP A 269 -9.76 26.13 5.36
N ALA A 270 -9.90 25.58 4.14
CA ALA A 270 -9.81 24.14 3.90
C ALA A 270 -8.40 23.58 4.14
N LEU A 271 -7.36 24.27 3.65
CA LEU A 271 -5.96 23.87 3.86
C LEU A 271 -5.05 25.10 3.98
N PRO A 272 -4.71 25.54 5.21
CA PRO A 272 -3.85 26.71 5.43
C PRO A 272 -2.43 26.56 4.86
N SER A 273 -1.94 25.32 4.75
CA SER A 273 -0.62 25.01 4.22
C SER A 273 -0.58 24.94 2.69
N ASN A 274 -1.67 25.28 1.98
CA ASN A 274 -1.66 25.29 0.51
C ASN A 274 -0.88 26.50 -0.01
N SER A 275 0.36 26.26 -0.43
CA SER A 275 1.28 27.28 -0.92
C SER A 275 0.80 27.93 -2.22
N GLU A 276 0.14 27.19 -3.11
CA GLU A 276 -0.43 27.73 -4.36
C GLU A 276 -1.58 28.70 -4.06
N ALA A 277 -2.54 28.30 -3.21
CA ALA A 277 -3.66 29.16 -2.84
C ALA A 277 -3.17 30.43 -2.10
N LYS A 278 -2.15 30.28 -1.24
CA LYS A 278 -1.52 31.41 -0.54
C LYS A 278 -0.81 32.35 -1.50
N TRP A 279 -0.11 31.83 -2.49
CA TRP A 279 0.52 32.61 -3.55
C TRP A 279 -0.52 33.39 -4.35
N PHE A 280 -1.58 32.73 -4.84
CA PHE A 280 -2.63 33.42 -5.59
C PHE A 280 -3.32 34.51 -4.79
N TYR A 281 -3.58 34.26 -3.50
CA TYR A 281 -4.18 35.27 -2.63
C TYR A 281 -3.23 36.46 -2.40
N ALA A 282 -1.95 36.19 -2.13
CA ALA A 282 -0.94 37.23 -1.95
C ALA A 282 -0.83 38.13 -3.20
N ILE A 283 -0.89 37.56 -4.40
CA ILE A 283 -0.88 38.34 -5.65
C ILE A 283 -2.12 39.24 -5.77
N LEU A 284 -3.32 38.73 -5.44
CA LEU A 284 -4.53 39.56 -5.39
C LEU A 284 -4.35 40.74 -4.42
N LEU A 285 -3.78 40.50 -3.23
CA LEU A 285 -3.57 41.54 -2.22
C LEU A 285 -2.56 42.60 -2.69
N VAL A 286 -1.48 42.19 -3.35
CA VAL A 286 -0.48 43.10 -3.93
C VAL A 286 -1.12 44.01 -4.99
N GLU A 287 -1.92 43.44 -5.89
CA GLU A 287 -2.61 44.18 -6.96
C GLU A 287 -3.65 45.17 -6.42
N GLU A 288 -4.33 44.82 -5.32
CA GLU A 288 -5.25 45.73 -4.62
C GLU A 288 -4.53 46.76 -3.71
N GLY A 289 -3.19 46.73 -3.64
CA GLY A 289 -2.39 47.64 -2.82
C GLY A 289 -2.44 47.35 -1.31
N ARG A 290 -2.90 46.16 -0.90
CA ARG A 290 -3.04 45.70 0.50
C ARG A 290 -1.77 45.00 0.97
N GLN A 291 -0.66 45.72 0.91
CA GLN A 291 0.67 45.20 1.22
C GLN A 291 0.81 44.69 2.66
N ASP A 292 0.12 45.32 3.61
CA ASP A 292 0.10 44.94 5.03
C ASP A 292 -0.48 43.54 5.26
N GLU A 293 -1.40 43.10 4.40
CA GLU A 293 -1.97 41.76 4.42
C GLU A 293 -1.18 40.77 3.53
N ALA A 294 -0.57 41.25 2.44
CA ALA A 294 0.19 40.41 1.51
C ALA A 294 1.52 39.92 2.10
N VAL A 295 2.28 40.80 2.76
CA VAL A 295 3.64 40.51 3.24
C VAL A 295 3.70 39.30 4.17
N PRO A 296 2.83 39.13 5.19
CA PRO A 296 2.86 37.96 6.05
C PRO A 296 2.67 36.63 5.30
N LEU A 297 1.83 36.62 4.26
CA LEU A 297 1.62 35.42 3.43
C LEU A 297 2.85 35.13 2.56
N LEU A 298 3.48 36.17 2.02
CA LEU A 298 4.71 36.05 1.23
C LEU A 298 5.89 35.58 2.08
N GLU A 299 6.02 36.06 3.32
CA GLU A 299 7.04 35.60 4.27
C GLU A 299 6.84 34.11 4.60
N GLU A 300 5.60 33.68 4.84
CA GLU A 300 5.32 32.26 5.08
C GLU A 300 5.64 31.38 3.85
N LEU A 301 5.42 31.89 2.63
CA LEU A 301 5.81 31.20 1.40
C LEU A 301 7.34 31.15 1.23
N ALA A 302 8.06 32.20 1.60
CA ALA A 302 9.51 32.23 1.51
C ALA A 302 10.18 31.19 2.42
N ASP A 303 9.54 30.87 3.55
CA ASP A 303 10.01 29.85 4.50
C ASP A 303 9.59 28.41 4.11
N ASP A 304 8.73 28.23 3.10
CA ASP A 304 8.22 26.93 2.69
C ASP A 304 9.22 26.20 1.75
N PRO A 305 9.78 25.05 2.16
CA PRO A 305 10.79 24.32 1.37
C PRO A 305 10.21 23.68 0.09
N THR A 306 8.89 23.65 -0.08
CA THR A 306 8.24 23.12 -1.28
C THR A 306 8.15 24.14 -2.42
N VAL A 307 8.36 25.42 -2.12
CA VAL A 307 8.33 26.50 -3.12
C VAL A 307 9.58 26.44 -4.01
N PRO A 308 9.45 26.43 -5.35
CA PRO A 308 10.59 26.41 -6.27
C PRO A 308 11.47 27.66 -6.15
N ALA A 309 12.77 27.50 -6.40
CA ALA A 309 13.74 28.60 -6.29
C ALA A 309 13.42 29.79 -7.21
N GLU A 310 12.86 29.53 -8.38
CA GLU A 310 12.38 30.56 -9.30
C GLU A 310 11.22 31.39 -8.73
N ALA A 311 10.33 30.77 -7.94
CA ALA A 311 9.23 31.46 -7.29
C ALA A 311 9.70 32.24 -6.06
N LEU A 312 10.68 31.71 -5.30
CA LEU A 312 11.27 32.39 -4.15
C LEU A 312 11.87 33.76 -4.51
N ALA A 313 12.58 33.85 -5.63
CA ALA A 313 13.17 35.12 -6.08
C ALA A 313 12.11 36.21 -6.32
N GLU A 314 10.94 35.82 -6.84
CA GLU A 314 9.83 36.73 -7.05
C GLU A 314 9.12 37.12 -5.74
N ILE A 315 8.95 36.16 -4.83
CA ILE A 315 8.41 36.40 -3.49
C ILE A 315 9.27 37.42 -2.73
N GLU A 316 10.59 37.22 -2.72
CA GLU A 316 11.54 38.14 -2.08
C GLU A 316 11.49 39.55 -2.69
N ARG A 317 11.34 39.64 -4.02
CA ARG A 317 11.16 40.92 -4.72
C ARG A 317 9.90 41.64 -4.26
N LEU A 318 8.77 40.95 -4.19
CA LEU A 318 7.48 41.50 -3.75
C LEU A 318 7.53 41.97 -2.29
N ILE A 319 8.18 41.21 -1.40
CA ILE A 319 8.39 41.62 0.00
C ILE A 319 9.22 42.91 0.07
N ALA A 320 10.30 42.98 -0.70
CA ALA A 320 11.18 44.15 -0.71
C ALA A 320 10.47 45.42 -1.23
N GLU A 321 9.62 45.29 -2.25
CA GLU A 321 8.82 46.39 -2.80
C GLU A 321 7.73 46.88 -1.86
N ALA A 322 7.13 45.98 -1.08
CA ALA A 322 6.14 46.34 -0.06
C ALA A 322 6.74 47.10 1.14
N GLY A 323 8.05 46.98 1.37
CA GLY A 323 8.77 47.66 2.45
C GLY A 323 9.39 49.01 2.08
N ALA A 324 9.38 49.39 0.80
CA ALA A 324 10.05 50.59 0.26
C ALA A 324 9.12 51.82 0.18
#